data_AF-A0A451BPZ4-F1
#
_entry.id   AF-A0A451BPZ4-F1
#
_cell.length_a   1.000
_cell.length_b   1.000
_cell.length_c   1.000
_cell.angle_alpha   90.00
_cell.angle_beta   90.00
_cell.angle_gamma   90.00
#
_symmetry.space_group_name_H-M   'P 1'
#
loop_
_entity.id
_entity.type
_entity.pdbx_description
1 polymer ?
#
loop_
_entity_poly.entity_id
_entity_poly.type
_entity_poly.pdbx_seq_one_letter_code
_entity_poly.pdbx_strand_id
1 'polypeptide(L)'
;MQVIGGSVTEVKVNRPHFSIVRQCRLVGLSRSSYYHRPAVETEENLRYMRLIDEQYMLTPFFGSRQMTRWLNNQGHNLNRKRIRRLMGKMGLWGTVPGPHTSRRHARHKIYPYLLRGLVLDHPNLVWSTDITFIPMPVGYMYLVAIIDWYSRRVLSWRL
;
A
#
# COMPACT_ATOMS: atom_id res chain seq x y z
N MET A 1 1.56 19.68 10.13
CA MET A 1 1.32 18.30 9.64
C MET A 1 2.58 17.50 9.93
N GLN A 2 2.51 16.54 10.86
CA GLN A 2 3.66 15.95 11.55
C GLN A 2 4.53 15.09 10.62
N VAL A 3 5.66 15.64 10.22
CA VAL A 3 6.79 14.86 9.72
C VAL A 3 7.58 14.45 10.95
N ILE A 4 7.40 13.19 11.39
CA ILE A 4 8.23 12.59 12.44
C ILE A 4 9.57 12.24 11.80
N GLY A 5 10.33 13.28 11.46
CA GLY A 5 11.77 13.17 11.22
C GLY A 5 12.36 12.76 12.55
N GLY A 6 12.77 11.49 12.67
CA GLY A 6 13.63 11.04 13.73
C GLY A 6 14.90 11.88 13.65
N SER A 7 14.95 12.94 14.45
CA SER A 7 16.13 13.71 14.72
C SER A 7 17.19 12.74 15.20
N VAL A 8 18.17 12.47 14.33
CA VAL A 8 19.45 11.92 14.74
C VAL A 8 20.08 13.01 15.59
N THR A 9 19.73 13.06 16.87
CA THR A 9 20.38 13.91 17.85
C THR A 9 21.77 13.36 18.04
N GLU A 10 22.72 13.96 17.34
CA GLU A 10 24.16 13.76 17.54
C GLU A 10 24.52 14.38 18.90
N VAL A 11 24.14 13.72 20.00
CA VAL A 11 24.45 14.21 21.35
C VAL A 11 25.93 13.92 21.60
N LYS A 12 26.78 14.93 21.41
CA LYS A 12 28.18 14.90 21.85
C LYS A 12 28.25 14.95 23.37
N VAL A 13 28.06 13.79 23.98
CA VAL A 13 28.16 13.59 25.42
C VAL A 13 29.62 13.35 25.80
N ASN A 14 30.41 14.43 25.85
CA ASN A 14 31.81 14.34 26.25
C ASN A 14 32.19 15.47 27.20
N ARG A 15 31.66 15.42 28.44
CA ARG A 15 32.16 16.26 29.54
C ARG A 15 33.12 15.45 30.43
N PRO A 16 34.37 15.89 30.62
CA PRO A 16 35.40 15.10 31.31
C PRO A 16 35.11 14.87 32.81
N HIS A 17 34.20 15.63 33.42
CA HIS A 17 33.87 15.54 34.85
C HIS A 17 32.91 14.40 35.23
N PHE A 18 32.31 13.68 34.27
CA PHE A 18 31.34 12.63 34.56
C PHE A 18 31.64 11.36 33.76
N SER A 19 31.40 10.18 34.33
CA SER A 19 31.52 8.93 33.58
C SER A 19 30.46 8.86 32.46
N ILE A 20 30.80 8.20 31.34
CA ILE A 20 29.90 7.97 30.20
C ILE A 20 28.56 7.36 30.66
N VAL A 21 28.59 6.49 31.67
CA VAL A 21 27.40 5.86 32.27
C VAL A 21 26.48 6.91 32.92
N ARG A 22 27.04 7.80 33.76
CA ARG A 22 26.27 8.85 34.44
C ARG A 22 25.69 9.83 33.42
N GLN A 23 26.48 10.16 32.42
CA GLN A 23 26.12 11.01 31.31
C GLN A 23 24.96 10.44 30.47
N CYS A 24 25.01 9.16 30.07
CA CYS A 24 23.91 8.49 29.36
C CYS A 24 22.62 8.45 30.21
N ARG A 25 22.74 8.18 31.52
CA ARG A 25 21.61 8.17 32.46
C ARG A 25 20.93 9.53 32.58
N LEU A 26 21.70 10.62 32.62
CA LEU A 26 21.18 11.98 32.70
C LEU A 26 20.39 12.40 31.45
N VAL A 27 20.81 11.92 30.28
CA VAL A 27 20.17 12.22 28.98
C VAL A 27 19.05 11.21 28.64
N GLY A 28 18.87 10.16 29.45
CA GLY A 28 17.88 9.10 29.20
C GLY A 28 18.26 8.18 28.03
N LEU A 29 19.54 8.10 27.66
CA LEU A 29 20.05 7.24 26.59
C LEU A 29 20.65 5.95 27.15
N SER A 30 20.56 4.87 26.38
CA SER A 30 21.28 3.63 26.69
C SER A 30 22.78 3.78 26.37
N ARG A 31 23.65 3.10 27.12
CA ARG A 31 25.10 3.12 26.87
C ARG A 31 25.45 2.61 25.47
N SER A 32 24.72 1.61 24.95
CA SER A 32 24.95 1.07 23.61
C SER A 32 24.66 2.09 22.51
N SER A 33 23.66 2.95 22.70
CA SER A 33 23.36 4.07 21.78
C SER A 33 24.53 5.05 21.65
N TYR A 34 25.28 5.30 22.74
CA TYR A 34 26.44 6.20 22.71
C TYR A 34 27.60 5.69 21.83
N TYR A 35 27.84 4.38 21.81
CA TYR A 35 28.87 3.78 20.96
C TYR A 35 28.37 3.42 19.55
N HIS A 36 27.06 3.52 19.32
CA HIS A 36 26.47 3.18 18.03
C HIS A 36 26.83 4.26 17.01
N ARG A 37 27.69 3.91 16.05
CA ARG A 37 27.90 4.71 14.86
C ARG A 37 26.91 4.26 13.79
N PRO A 38 26.01 5.14 13.31
CA PRO A 38 25.10 4.76 12.24
C PRO A 38 25.94 4.43 10.99
N ALA A 39 25.70 3.26 10.41
CA ALA A 39 26.34 2.88 9.16
C ALA A 39 25.83 3.81 8.05
N VAL A 40 26.76 4.49 7.38
CA VAL A 40 26.47 5.29 6.19
C VAL A 40 26.05 4.33 5.07
N GLU A 41 25.05 4.72 4.27
CA GLU A 41 24.67 3.92 3.11
C GLU A 41 25.78 3.91 2.08
N THR A 42 25.93 2.79 1.38
CA THR A 42 26.92 2.68 0.30
C THR A 42 26.52 3.54 -0.90
N GLU A 43 27.49 4.04 -1.65
CA GLU A 43 27.25 4.84 -2.87
C GLU A 43 26.33 4.12 -3.87
N GLU A 44 26.49 2.80 -3.98
CA GLU A 44 25.62 1.96 -4.80
C GLU A 44 24.14 2.02 -4.35
N ASN A 45 23.89 2.01 -3.03
CA ASN A 45 22.53 2.14 -2.50
C ASN A 45 21.96 3.53 -2.75
N LEU A 46 22.78 4.58 -2.64
CA LEU A 46 22.36 5.95 -2.95
C LEU A 46 21.96 6.08 -4.43
N ARG A 47 22.71 5.46 -5.35
CA ARG A 47 22.34 5.39 -6.77
C ARG A 47 20.98 4.72 -6.97
N TYR A 48 20.73 3.58 -6.33
CA TYR A 48 19.42 2.92 -6.44
C TYR A 48 18.30 3.71 -5.78
N MET A 49 18.57 4.41 -4.67
CA MET A 49 17.57 5.28 -4.04
C MET A 49 17.14 6.40 -4.99
N ARG A 50 18.06 6.99 -5.79
CA ARG A 50 17.70 7.96 -6.83
C ARG A 50 16.81 7.36 -7.91
N LEU A 51 17.18 6.20 -8.47
CA LEU A 51 16.37 5.52 -9.49
C LEU A 51 14.98 5.12 -8.97
N ILE A 52 14.90 4.67 -7.71
CA ILE A 52 13.64 4.35 -7.06
C ILE A 52 12.78 5.61 -6.93
N ASP A 53 13.36 6.75 -6.53
CA ASP A 53 12.65 8.02 -6.37
C ASP A 53 12.06 8.50 -7.70
N GLU A 54 12.89 8.54 -8.75
CA GLU A 54 12.48 8.92 -10.10
C GLU A 54 11.33 8.05 -10.62
N GLN A 55 11.46 6.72 -10.48
CA GLN A 55 10.42 5.80 -10.93
C GLN A 55 9.15 5.90 -10.07
N TYR A 56 9.30 6.16 -8.77
CA TYR A 56 8.16 6.29 -7.86
C TYR A 56 7.32 7.54 -8.19
N MET A 57 7.94 8.64 -8.64
CA MET A 57 7.21 9.83 -9.11
C MET A 57 6.30 9.54 -10.31
N LEU A 58 6.72 8.63 -11.19
CA LEU A 58 5.92 8.19 -12.33
C LEU A 58 4.86 7.15 -11.94
N THR A 59 5.15 6.33 -10.93
CA THR A 59 4.35 5.15 -10.57
C THR A 59 4.16 5.01 -9.05
N PRO A 60 3.39 5.90 -8.40
CA PRO A 60 3.21 5.89 -6.93
C PRO A 60 2.47 4.63 -6.39
N PHE A 61 1.89 3.84 -7.29
CA PHE A 61 1.30 2.54 -6.98
C PHE A 61 2.31 1.37 -6.98
N PHE A 62 3.57 1.59 -7.35
CA PHE A 62 4.59 0.55 -7.32
C PHE A 62 5.02 0.24 -5.88
N GLY A 63 4.61 -0.93 -5.39
CA GLY A 63 5.21 -1.53 -4.20
C GLY A 63 6.56 -2.20 -4.50
N SER A 64 7.25 -2.67 -3.45
CA SER A 64 8.57 -3.34 -3.55
C SER A 64 8.65 -4.44 -4.61
N ARG A 65 7.58 -5.20 -4.86
CA ARG A 65 7.55 -6.25 -5.89
C ARG A 65 7.67 -5.67 -7.30
N GLN A 66 6.89 -4.63 -7.61
CA GLN A 66 6.86 -4.01 -8.93
C GLN A 66 8.16 -3.24 -9.18
N MET A 67 8.62 -2.49 -8.19
CA MET A 67 9.90 -1.77 -8.25
C MET A 67 11.09 -2.72 -8.49
N THR A 68 11.07 -3.91 -7.86
CA THR A 68 12.09 -4.95 -8.12
C THR A 68 12.06 -5.45 -9.56
N ARG A 69 10.89 -5.74 -10.12
CA ARG A 69 10.80 -6.15 -11.53
C ARG A 69 11.28 -5.06 -12.47
N TRP A 70 10.87 -3.82 -12.22
CA TRP A 70 11.27 -2.67 -13.05
C TRP A 70 12.80 -2.48 -13.04
N LEU A 71 13.44 -2.44 -11.86
CA LEU A 71 14.90 -2.34 -11.75
C LEU A 71 15.62 -3.54 -12.39
N ASN A 72 15.08 -4.74 -12.26
CA ASN A 72 15.68 -5.93 -12.85
C ASN A 72 15.53 -5.97 -14.38
N ASN A 73 14.43 -5.45 -14.91
CA ASN A 73 14.25 -5.28 -16.36
C ASN A 73 15.24 -4.27 -16.95
N GLN A 74 15.78 -3.36 -16.13
CA GLN A 74 16.89 -2.47 -16.51
C GLN A 74 18.29 -3.08 -16.28
N GLY A 75 18.36 -4.35 -15.88
CA GLY A 75 19.62 -5.10 -15.76
C GLY A 75 20.29 -5.06 -14.39
N HIS A 76 19.66 -4.49 -13.35
CA HIS A 76 20.29 -4.33 -12.04
C HIS A 76 20.32 -5.61 -11.16
N ASN A 77 19.53 -6.64 -11.48
CA ASN A 77 19.48 -7.94 -10.79
C ASN A 77 19.49 -7.85 -9.24
N LEU A 78 18.64 -7.00 -8.69
CA LEU A 78 18.53 -6.73 -7.26
C LEU A 78 17.54 -7.65 -6.57
N ASN A 79 17.89 -8.04 -5.34
CA ASN A 79 16.99 -8.79 -4.47
C ASN A 79 15.89 -7.87 -3.92
N ARG A 80 14.64 -8.34 -3.95
CA ARG A 80 13.48 -7.66 -3.36
C ARG A 80 13.69 -7.22 -1.91
N LYS A 81 14.41 -8.01 -1.09
CA LYS A 81 14.71 -7.64 0.31
C LYS A 81 15.52 -6.33 0.40
N ARG A 82 16.47 -6.13 -0.53
CA ARG A 82 17.30 -4.92 -0.62
C ARG A 82 16.43 -3.72 -1.00
N ILE A 83 15.63 -3.84 -2.06
CA ILE A 83 14.74 -2.76 -2.51
C ILE A 83 13.72 -2.39 -1.45
N ARG A 84 13.10 -3.37 -0.79
CA ARG A 84 12.17 -3.11 0.33
C ARG A 84 12.83 -2.31 1.46
N ARG A 85 14.09 -2.62 1.80
CA ARG A 85 14.86 -1.89 2.81
C ARG A 85 15.11 -0.45 2.38
N LEU A 86 15.53 -0.22 1.13
CA LEU A 86 15.80 1.11 0.59
C LEU A 86 14.52 1.96 0.52
N MET A 87 13.43 1.42 -0.04
CA MET A 87 12.13 2.09 -0.04
C MET A 87 11.67 2.45 1.39
N GLY A 88 11.86 1.53 2.35
CA GLY A 88 11.55 1.79 3.77
C GLY A 88 12.38 2.92 4.38
N LYS A 89 13.66 3.04 4.02
CA LYS A 89 14.51 4.17 4.44
C LYS A 89 14.06 5.51 3.83
N MET A 90 13.52 5.48 2.62
CA MET A 90 12.99 6.65 1.91
C MET A 90 11.55 7.00 2.34
N GLY A 91 10.88 6.16 3.13
CA GLY A 91 9.47 6.35 3.47
C GLY A 91 8.50 6.10 2.31
N LEU A 92 8.90 5.31 1.31
CA LEU A 92 8.08 5.03 0.13
C LEU A 92 7.26 3.75 0.28
N TRP A 93 5.98 3.80 -0.09
CA TRP A 93 5.06 2.66 -0.10
C TRP A 93 4.10 2.72 -1.28
N GLY A 94 3.78 1.56 -1.89
CA GLY A 94 2.80 1.53 -2.98
C GLY A 94 1.41 1.97 -2.47
N THR A 95 0.81 2.96 -3.12
CA THR A 95 -0.45 3.60 -2.69
C THR A 95 -1.71 2.81 -3.12
N VAL A 96 -1.56 1.65 -3.73
CA VAL A 96 -2.69 0.81 -4.13
C VAL A 96 -3.29 0.04 -2.94
N PRO A 97 -4.62 -0.03 -2.82
CA PRO A 97 -5.26 -0.89 -1.84
C PRO A 97 -4.81 -2.34 -2.07
N GLY A 98 -4.44 -3.02 -0.99
CA GLY A 98 -4.04 -4.42 -1.04
C GLY A 98 -5.16 -5.35 -1.53
N PRO A 99 -4.87 -6.64 -1.73
CA PRO A 99 -5.82 -7.63 -2.25
C PRO A 99 -6.89 -8.01 -1.21
N HIS A 100 -7.72 -7.07 -0.77
CA HIS A 100 -8.79 -7.24 0.22
C HIS A 100 -9.84 -6.12 0.12
N THR A 101 -10.19 -5.67 -1.09
CA THR A 101 -11.23 -4.65 -1.29
C THR A 101 -12.61 -5.08 -0.76
N SER A 102 -12.79 -6.38 -0.51
CA SER A 102 -14.00 -6.99 0.06
C SER A 102 -13.99 -7.12 1.60
N ARG A 103 -12.90 -6.75 2.30
CA ARG A 103 -12.92 -6.78 3.78
C ARG A 103 -13.74 -5.60 4.29
N ARG A 104 -14.92 -5.91 4.83
CA ARG A 104 -15.76 -4.90 5.51
C ARG A 104 -15.01 -4.27 6.69
N HIS A 105 -15.25 -2.99 6.91
CA HIS A 105 -14.81 -2.32 8.12
C HIS A 105 -15.63 -2.85 9.32
N ALA A 106 -14.98 -3.07 10.48
CA ALA A 106 -15.62 -3.71 11.63
C ALA A 106 -16.83 -2.94 12.19
N ARG A 107 -16.86 -1.61 12.00
CA ARG A 107 -17.98 -0.74 12.42
C ARG A 107 -19.16 -0.71 11.45
N HIS A 108 -19.03 -1.31 10.26
CA HIS A 108 -20.14 -1.31 9.30
C HIS A 108 -21.22 -2.30 9.73
N LYS A 109 -22.46 -1.81 9.81
CA LYS A 109 -23.64 -2.64 10.08
C LYS A 109 -23.78 -3.70 8.98
N ILE A 110 -23.95 -4.94 9.40
CA ILE A 110 -24.26 -6.04 8.50
C ILE A 110 -25.77 -6.05 8.30
N TYR A 111 -26.23 -5.92 7.07
CA TYR A 111 -27.64 -6.10 6.74
C TYR A 111 -27.91 -7.58 6.49
N PRO A 112 -29.04 -8.12 7.00
CA PRO A 112 -29.43 -9.49 6.71
C PRO A 112 -29.67 -9.63 5.21
N TYR A 113 -29.23 -10.75 4.63
CA TYR A 113 -29.53 -11.07 3.25
C TYR A 113 -30.97 -11.59 3.15
N LEU A 114 -31.88 -10.71 2.76
CA LEU A 114 -33.33 -10.96 2.78
C LEU A 114 -33.79 -12.05 1.80
N LEU A 115 -32.99 -12.37 0.79
CA LEU A 115 -33.31 -13.41 -0.20
C LEU A 115 -32.89 -14.82 0.28
N ARG A 116 -32.36 -14.97 1.50
CA ARG A 116 -31.94 -16.27 2.02
C ARG A 116 -33.14 -17.18 2.24
N GLY A 117 -33.16 -18.34 1.58
CA GLY A 117 -34.22 -19.34 1.74
C GLY A 117 -35.52 -18.99 1.00
N LEU A 118 -35.53 -17.93 0.20
CA LEU A 118 -36.67 -17.57 -0.62
C LEU A 118 -36.78 -18.57 -1.80
N VAL A 119 -37.89 -19.29 -1.87
CA VAL A 119 -38.24 -20.13 -3.02
C VAL A 119 -38.83 -19.24 -4.10
N LEU A 120 -38.26 -19.27 -5.30
CA LEU A 120 -38.77 -18.58 -6.48
C LEU A 120 -39.53 -19.59 -7.33
N ASP A 121 -40.86 -19.55 -7.28
CA ASP A 121 -41.75 -20.49 -7.97
C ASP A 121 -42.37 -19.89 -9.24
N HIS A 122 -42.31 -18.56 -9.42
CA HIS A 122 -42.77 -17.87 -10.63
C HIS A 122 -41.92 -16.65 -11.00
N PRO A 123 -42.00 -16.17 -12.26
CA PRO A 123 -41.33 -14.93 -12.69
C PRO A 123 -41.83 -13.70 -11.94
N ASN A 124 -41.02 -12.62 -11.95
CA ASN A 124 -41.33 -11.31 -11.37
C ASN A 124 -41.34 -11.23 -9.83
N LEU A 125 -40.72 -12.19 -9.14
CA LEU A 125 -40.52 -12.14 -7.69
C LEU A 125 -39.25 -11.40 -7.27
N VAL A 126 -38.15 -11.61 -7.98
CA VAL A 126 -36.85 -11.03 -7.67
C VAL A 126 -36.15 -10.60 -8.95
N TRP A 127 -35.74 -9.34 -8.99
CA TRP A 127 -34.98 -8.77 -10.09
C TRP A 127 -33.54 -8.47 -9.68
N SER A 128 -32.61 -8.79 -10.58
CA SER A 128 -31.21 -8.38 -10.50
C SER A 128 -30.99 -7.18 -11.41
N THR A 129 -30.13 -6.27 -11.00
CA THR A 129 -29.59 -5.24 -11.89
C THR A 129 -28.08 -5.31 -11.87
N ASP A 130 -27.46 -5.28 -13.04
CA ASP A 130 -26.01 -5.21 -13.17
C ASP A 130 -25.61 -4.08 -14.12
N ILE A 131 -24.46 -3.46 -13.86
CA ILE A 131 -23.87 -2.43 -14.72
C ILE A 131 -22.53 -2.95 -15.23
N THR A 132 -22.45 -3.16 -16.53
CA THR A 132 -21.24 -3.64 -17.21
C THR A 132 -20.59 -2.52 -18.00
N PHE A 133 -19.27 -2.38 -17.85
CA PHE A 133 -18.46 -1.43 -18.61
C PHE A 133 -18.00 -2.08 -19.90
N ILE A 134 -18.38 -1.49 -21.04
CA ILE A 134 -17.98 -1.97 -22.36
C ILE A 134 -16.84 -1.08 -22.87
N PRO A 135 -15.62 -1.61 -23.03
CA PRO A 135 -14.49 -0.84 -23.54
C PRO A 135 -14.66 -0.53 -25.02
N MET A 136 -14.39 0.72 -25.41
CA MET A 136 -14.45 1.21 -26.79
C MET A 136 -13.07 1.75 -27.22
N PRO A 137 -12.79 1.88 -28.54
CA PRO A 137 -11.55 2.50 -29.01
C PRO A 137 -11.32 3.92 -28.47
N VAL A 138 -12.41 4.65 -28.21
CA VAL A 138 -12.38 5.96 -27.52
C VAL A 138 -13.41 5.92 -26.38
N GLY A 139 -12.93 5.72 -25.16
CA GLY A 139 -13.77 5.75 -23.94
C GLY A 139 -14.46 4.43 -23.60
N TYR A 140 -15.60 4.53 -22.91
CA TYR A 140 -16.37 3.40 -22.39
C TYR A 140 -17.87 3.67 -22.52
N MET A 141 -18.67 2.62 -22.66
CA MET A 141 -20.14 2.67 -22.57
C MET A 141 -20.63 1.89 -21.33
N TYR A 142 -21.84 2.23 -20.87
CA TYR A 142 -22.42 1.67 -19.65
C TYR A 142 -23.66 0.86 -19.99
N LEU A 143 -23.51 -0.45 -20.07
CA LEU A 143 -24.66 -1.33 -20.21
C LEU A 143 -25.30 -1.58 -18.84
N VAL A 144 -26.54 -1.16 -18.67
CA VAL A 144 -27.38 -1.51 -17.53
C VAL A 144 -28.37 -2.58 -17.98
N ALA A 145 -28.44 -3.70 -17.27
CA ALA A 145 -29.38 -4.77 -17.54
C ALA A 145 -30.21 -5.12 -16.30
N ILE A 146 -31.52 -5.28 -16.48
CA ILE A 146 -32.47 -5.77 -15.48
C ILE A 146 -32.84 -7.20 -15.85
N ILE A 147 -32.61 -8.15 -14.93
CA ILE A 147 -32.77 -9.58 -15.15
C ILE A 147 -33.73 -10.17 -14.12
N ASP A 148 -34.70 -10.96 -14.55
CA ASP A 148 -35.54 -11.75 -13.66
C ASP A 148 -34.80 -13.00 -13.17
N TRP A 149 -34.79 -13.24 -11.85
CA TRP A 149 -34.02 -14.34 -11.26
C TRP A 149 -34.57 -15.72 -11.58
N TYR A 150 -35.89 -15.85 -11.70
CA TYR A 150 -36.55 -17.12 -11.95
C TYR A 150 -36.38 -17.54 -13.42
N SER A 151 -36.84 -16.68 -14.34
CA SER A 151 -36.84 -16.97 -15.78
C SER A 151 -35.48 -16.78 -16.46
N ARG A 152 -34.54 -16.11 -15.79
CA ARG A 152 -33.22 -15.71 -16.34
C ARG A 152 -33.30 -14.81 -17.56
N ARG A 153 -34.47 -14.22 -17.84
CA ARG A 153 -34.68 -13.32 -18.97
C ARG A 153 -34.25 -11.89 -18.62
N VAL A 154 -33.70 -11.20 -19.61
CA VAL A 154 -33.48 -9.75 -19.56
C VAL A 154 -34.84 -9.08 -19.75
N LEU A 155 -35.28 -8.34 -18.73
CA LEU A 155 -36.54 -7.61 -18.75
C LEU A 155 -36.40 -6.26 -19.47
N SER A 156 -35.26 -5.60 -19.26
CA SER A 156 -34.93 -4.31 -19.87
C SER A 156 -33.42 -4.10 -19.85
N TRP A 157 -32.93 -3.33 -20.80
CA TRP A 157 -31.54 -2.91 -20.83
C TRP A 157 -31.40 -1.53 -21.48
N ARG A 158 -30.32 -0.84 -21.14
CA ARG A 158 -29.94 0.44 -21.74
C ARG A 158 -28.41 0.54 -21.83
N LEU A 159 -27.93 1.17 -22.88
CA LEU A 159 -26.51 1.40 -23.17
C LEU A 159 -26.13 2.87 -22.94
#